data_AF-L7WAE8-F1
#
_entry.id   AF-L7WAE8-F1
#
_cell.length_a   1.000
_cell.length_b   1.000
_cell.length_c   1.000
_cell.angle_alpha   90.00
_cell.angle_beta   90.00
_cell.angle_gamma   90.00
#
_symmetry.space_group_name_H-M   'P 1'
#
loop_
_entity.id
_entity.type
_entity.pdbx_description
1 polymer ?
#
loop_
_entity_poly.entity_id
_entity_poly.type
_entity_poly.pdbx_seq_one_letter_code
_entity_poly.pdbx_strand_id
1 'polypeptide(L)'
;MKRQDLIKRFLTGTDKTGRFIVSSKITGITYFVEPIDNGKPDKLWGDIDPATNKLTGDYGNKSIGAVKEKNSLITKELGFLNISTFKGSPFGEIDRRDKIYTAQGR
;
A
#
# COMPACT_ATOMS: atom_id res chain seq x y z
N MET A 1 19.73 -4.17 8.52
CA MET A 1 18.80 -5.27 8.14
C MET A 1 19.24 -5.84 6.80
N LYS A 2 19.29 -7.16 6.61
CA LYS A 2 19.64 -7.72 5.29
C LYS A 2 18.44 -7.55 4.33
N ARG A 3 18.72 -7.44 3.03
CA ARG A 3 17.66 -7.26 2.00
C ARG A 3 16.60 -8.36 2.03
N GLN A 4 16.99 -9.60 2.29
CA GLN A 4 16.06 -10.73 2.39
C GLN A 4 15.10 -10.59 3.58
N ASP A 5 15.59 -10.10 4.72
CA ASP A 5 14.76 -9.87 5.91
C ASP A 5 13.75 -8.74 5.68
N LEU A 6 14.16 -7.68 4.96
CA LEU A 6 13.26 -6.59 4.56
C LEU A 6 12.13 -7.11 3.66
N ILE A 7 12.46 -7.89 2.62
CA ILE A 7 11.46 -8.44 1.70
C ILE A 7 10.49 -9.36 2.45
N LYS A 8 11.03 -10.25 3.31
CA LYS A 8 10.21 -11.13 4.14
C LYS A 8 9.25 -10.33 5.03
N ARG A 9 9.76 -9.30 5.71
CA ARG A 9 8.95 -8.41 6.56
C ARG A 9 7.91 -7.63 5.76
N PHE A 10 8.28 -7.16 4.58
CA PHE A 10 7.39 -6.40 3.69
C PHE A 10 6.21 -7.24 3.17
N LEU A 11 6.47 -8.51 2.85
CA LEU A 11 5.47 -9.46 2.37
C LEU A 11 4.77 -10.25 3.49
N THR A 12 5.01 -9.91 4.75
CA THR A 12 4.29 -10.50 5.89
C THR A 12 3.03 -9.70 6.19
N GLY A 13 1.87 -10.37 6.26
CA GLY A 13 0.60 -9.72 6.59
C GLY A 13 0.09 -8.78 5.49
N THR A 14 0.26 -9.16 4.22
CA THR A 14 -0.18 -8.38 3.05
C THR A 14 -1.70 -8.26 2.97
N ASP A 15 -2.44 -9.24 3.51
CA ASP A 15 -3.89 -9.21 3.71
C ASP A 15 -4.35 -8.01 4.57
N LYS A 16 -3.52 -7.60 5.54
CA LYS A 16 -3.81 -6.48 6.44
C LYS A 16 -3.22 -5.17 5.96
N THR A 17 -2.02 -5.22 5.39
CA THR A 17 -1.23 -4.03 5.04
C THR A 17 -1.39 -3.58 3.59
N GLY A 18 -1.93 -4.43 2.72
CA GLY A 18 -2.08 -4.17 1.29
C GLY A 18 -0.75 -4.04 0.55
N ARG A 19 0.37 -4.47 1.14
CA ARG A 19 1.69 -4.39 0.54
C ARG A 19 1.84 -5.37 -0.61
N PHE A 20 2.46 -4.90 -1.68
CA PHE A 20 2.84 -5.77 -2.80
C PHE A 20 4.05 -5.20 -3.56
N ILE A 21 4.62 -6.05 -4.40
CA ILE A 21 5.80 -5.73 -5.21
C ILE A 21 5.41 -5.89 -6.67
N VAL A 22 5.77 -4.91 -7.49
CA VAL A 22 5.58 -4.94 -8.94
C VAL A 22 6.92 -4.84 -9.61
N SER A 23 7.25 -5.80 -10.48
CA SER A 23 8.42 -5.72 -11.34
C SER A 23 7.99 -5.26 -12.72
N SER A 24 8.47 -4.10 -13.16
CA SER A 24 8.22 -3.63 -14.51
C SER A 24 8.93 -4.55 -15.51
N LYS A 25 8.20 -4.96 -16.55
CA LYS A 25 8.76 -5.70 -17.67
C LYS A 25 9.39 -4.80 -18.73
N ILE A 26 9.14 -3.49 -18.65
CA ILE A 26 9.65 -2.49 -19.59
C ILE A 26 11.02 -2.01 -19.11
N THR A 27 11.11 -1.56 -17.86
CA THR A 27 12.33 -0.94 -17.31
C THR A 27 13.16 -1.89 -16.45
N GLY A 28 12.61 -3.06 -16.09
CA GLY A 28 13.23 -3.98 -15.13
C GLY A 28 13.21 -3.48 -13.67
N ILE A 29 12.66 -2.29 -13.42
CA ILE A 29 12.59 -1.69 -12.09
C ILE A 29 11.60 -2.46 -11.22
N THR A 30 11.99 -2.71 -9.98
CA THR A 30 11.12 -3.32 -8.96
C THR A 30 10.55 -2.22 -8.05
N TYR A 31 9.24 -2.03 -8.11
CA TYR A 31 8.49 -1.10 -7.28
C TYR A 31 7.92 -1.82 -6.07
N PHE A 32 8.11 -1.21 -4.90
CA PHE A 32 7.45 -1.62 -3.66
C PHE A 32 6.26 -0.68 -3.47
N VAL A 33 5.08 -1.24 -3.27
CA VAL A 33 3.85 -0.49 -3.14
C VAL A 33 3.25 -0.75 -1.77
N GLU A 34 2.90 0.34 -1.10
CA GLU A 34 2.28 0.31 0.21
C GLU A 34 1.12 1.32 0.22
N PRO A 35 -0.12 0.84 0.42
CA PRO A 35 -1.27 1.73 0.63
C PRO A 35 -1.16 2.43 1.98
N ILE A 36 -1.33 3.74 2.00
CA ILE A 36 -1.29 4.54 3.23
C ILE A 36 -2.72 4.87 3.67
N ASP A 37 -3.04 4.49 4.91
CA ASP A 37 -4.29 4.85 5.55
C ASP A 37 -4.25 6.32 5.97
N ASN A 38 -5.01 7.15 5.26
CA ASN A 38 -5.12 8.58 5.51
C ASN A 38 -6.33 8.93 6.41
N GLY A 39 -6.85 7.94 7.13
CA GLY A 39 -8.09 8.02 7.89
C GLY A 39 -9.28 7.57 7.05
N LYS A 40 -10.13 6.74 7.65
CA LYS A 40 -11.42 6.35 7.08
C LYS A 40 -12.44 7.45 7.30
N PRO A 41 -13.48 7.59 6.44
CA PRO A 41 -14.71 8.18 6.90
C PRO A 41 -15.23 7.36 8.09
N ASP A 42 -15.61 8.02 9.19
CA ASP A 42 -16.10 7.44 10.45
C ASP A 42 -17.31 6.48 10.33
N LYS A 43 -17.82 6.26 9.11
CA LYS A 43 -18.92 5.35 8.85
C LYS A 43 -18.40 3.93 8.87
N LEU A 44 -18.44 3.34 10.06
CA LEU A 44 -18.50 1.90 10.28
C LEU A 44 -19.56 1.31 9.33
N TRP A 45 -19.25 0.19 8.70
CA TRP A 45 -20.22 -0.62 7.98
C TRP A 45 -20.51 -1.84 8.83
N GLY A 46 -21.79 -2.17 8.97
CA GLY A 46 -22.27 -3.13 9.96
C GLY A 46 -23.65 -3.65 9.59
N ASP A 47 -24.08 -4.68 10.29
CA ASP A 47 -25.47 -5.12 10.30
C ASP A 47 -26.27 -4.19 11.20
N ILE A 48 -27.49 -3.85 10.79
CA ILE A 48 -28.42 -3.15 11.66
C ILE A 48 -29.09 -4.19 12.55
N ASP A 49 -28.92 -4.07 13.86
CA ASP A 49 -29.61 -4.94 14.82
C ASP A 49 -31.12 -4.65 14.76
N PRO A 50 -31.98 -5.64 14.42
CA PRO A 50 -33.42 -5.44 14.26
C PRO A 50 -34.15 -5.09 15.56
N ALA A 51 -33.57 -5.41 16.72
CA ALA A 51 -34.18 -5.11 18.03
C ALA A 51 -33.83 -3.71 18.53
N THR A 52 -32.63 -3.21 18.21
CA THR A 52 -32.14 -1.92 18.73
C THR A 52 -32.03 -0.83 17.67
N ASN A 53 -32.17 -1.18 16.38
CA ASN A 53 -31.90 -0.33 15.22
C ASN A 53 -30.52 0.35 15.24
N LYS A 54 -29.57 -0.18 16.01
CA LYS A 54 -28.20 0.30 16.06
C LYS A 54 -27.36 -0.44 15.03
N LEU A 55 -26.42 0.28 14.43
CA LEU A 55 -25.41 -0.35 13.59
C LEU A 55 -24.48 -1.17 14.48
N THR A 56 -24.43 -2.47 14.23
CA THR A 56 -23.57 -3.45 14.90
C THR A 56 -22.62 -4.06 13.88
N GLY A 57 -21.37 -4.31 14.28
CA GLY A 57 -20.36 -4.83 13.36
C GLY A 57 -19.36 -3.77 12.90
N ASP A 58 -18.23 -4.28 12.41
CA ASP A 58 -17.02 -3.50 12.14
C ASP A 58 -16.41 -3.94 10.80
N TYR A 59 -17.27 -4.03 9.79
CA TYR A 59 -16.88 -4.47 8.46
C TYR A 59 -15.93 -3.43 7.84
N GLY A 60 -14.79 -3.92 7.35
CA GLY A 60 -13.73 -3.10 6.77
C GLY A 60 -12.61 -2.66 7.72
N ASN A 61 -12.79 -2.66 9.05
CA ASN A 61 -11.72 -2.32 10.01
C ASN A 61 -10.82 -3.50 10.38
N LYS A 62 -11.31 -4.74 10.23
CA LYS A 62 -10.49 -5.93 10.47
C LYS A 62 -9.33 -6.11 9.48
N SER A 63 -9.54 -5.69 8.23
CA SER A 63 -8.54 -5.73 7.15
C SER A 63 -8.59 -4.42 6.38
N ILE A 64 -7.83 -3.43 6.85
CA ILE A 64 -7.78 -2.09 6.26
C ILE A 64 -7.10 -2.12 4.89
N GLY A 65 -6.21 -3.09 4.66
CA GLY A 65 -5.44 -3.19 3.41
C GLY A 65 -4.51 -2.01 3.21
N ALA A 66 -4.13 -1.34 4.29
CA ALA A 66 -3.29 -0.16 4.28
C ALA A 66 -2.54 -0.03 5.61
N VAL A 67 -1.51 0.78 5.64
CA VAL A 67 -0.72 1.05 6.85
C VAL A 67 -0.73 2.53 7.19
N LYS A 68 -0.52 2.84 8.46
CA LYS A 68 -0.28 4.23 8.88
C LYS A 68 1.10 4.67 8.38
N GLU A 69 1.24 5.92 8.01
CA GLU A 69 2.50 6.51 7.51
C GLU A 69 3.69 6.21 8.43
N LYS A 70 3.51 6.35 9.75
CA LYS A 70 4.54 6.03 10.76
C LYS A 70 5.00 4.56 10.79
N ASN A 71 4.20 3.65 10.24
CA ASN A 71 4.48 2.21 10.18
C ASN A 71 4.98 1.79 8.79
N SER A 72 5.25 2.76 7.90
CA SER A 72 5.74 2.47 6.57
C SER A 72 7.10 1.81 6.62
N LEU A 73 7.30 0.83 5.72
CA LEU A 73 8.61 0.21 5.50
C LEU A 73 9.34 0.83 4.29
N ILE A 74 8.68 1.69 3.52
CA ILE A 74 9.28 2.35 2.36
C ILE A 74 9.93 3.65 2.84
N THR A 75 11.12 3.53 3.41
CA THR A 75 11.88 4.67 3.94
C THR A 75 13.29 4.74 3.37
N LYS A 76 13.90 5.94 3.38
CA LYS A 76 15.26 6.13 2.86
C LYS A 76 16.29 5.35 3.68
N GLU A 77 16.07 5.23 4.98
CA GLU A 77 16.94 4.51 5.93
C GLU A 77 16.95 3.00 5.65
N LEU A 78 15.86 2.47 5.07
CA LEU A 78 15.75 1.09 4.63
C LEU A 78 16.24 0.86 3.19
N GLY A 79 16.82 1.88 2.55
CA GLY A 79 17.47 1.80 1.24
C GLY A 79 16.55 2.03 0.05
N PHE A 80 15.34 2.53 0.27
CA PHE A 80 14.42 2.87 -0.82
C PHE A 80 14.79 4.21 -1.46
N LEU A 81 14.66 4.28 -2.78
CA LEU A 81 14.93 5.45 -3.59
C LEU A 81 13.66 5.88 -4.32
N ASN A 82 13.58 7.15 -4.75
CA ASN A 82 12.47 7.69 -5.52
C ASN A 82 11.08 7.47 -4.87
N ILE A 83 11.04 7.60 -3.55
CA ILE A 83 9.83 7.44 -2.72
C ILE A 83 8.91 8.64 -2.96
N SER A 84 7.65 8.39 -3.25
CA SER A 84 6.61 9.43 -3.20
C SER A 84 5.26 8.83 -2.89
N THR A 85 4.37 9.64 -2.34
CA THR A 85 2.94 9.33 -2.20
C THR A 85 2.18 9.87 -3.40
N PHE A 86 1.07 9.24 -3.76
CA PHE A 86 0.18 9.67 -4.84
C PHE A 86 -1.25 9.19 -4.55
N LYS A 87 -2.24 9.76 -5.26
CA LYS A 87 -3.64 9.33 -5.20
C LYS A 87 -4.01 8.66 -6.53
N GLY A 88 -4.72 7.53 -6.46
CA GLY A 88 -5.18 6.78 -7.63
C GLY A 88 -4.61 5.36 -7.68
N SER A 89 -4.62 4.76 -8.88
CA SER A 89 -4.14 3.39 -9.09
C SER A 89 -2.61 3.30 -9.03
N PRO A 90 -2.02 2.42 -8.22
CA PRO A 90 -0.58 2.19 -8.21
C PRO A 90 0.00 1.74 -9.55
N PHE A 91 -0.74 0.96 -10.32
CA PHE A 91 -0.29 0.51 -11.63
C PHE A 91 -0.18 1.68 -12.62
N GLY A 92 -1.14 2.62 -12.59
CA GLY A 92 -1.07 3.81 -13.43
C GLY A 92 0.11 4.72 -13.09
N GLU A 93 0.45 4.85 -11.81
CA GLU A 93 1.63 5.60 -11.38
C GLU A 93 2.94 4.90 -11.78
N ILE A 94 3.00 3.57 -11.68
CA ILE A 94 4.14 2.78 -12.17
C ILE A 94 4.32 2.98 -13.67
N ASP A 95 3.25 2.87 -14.46
CA ASP A 95 3.29 3.08 -15.91
C ASP A 95 3.78 4.49 -16.27
N ARG A 96 3.34 5.51 -15.52
CA ARG A 96 3.80 6.90 -15.69
C ARG A 96 5.31 7.01 -15.42
N ARG A 97 5.79 6.39 -14.34
CA ARG A 97 7.23 6.40 -13.99
C ARG A 97 8.07 5.66 -15.01
N ASP A 98 7.59 4.51 -15.49
CA ASP A 98 8.28 3.72 -16.51
C ASP A 98 8.40 4.48 -17.83
N LYS A 99 7.34 5.19 -18.25
CA LYS A 99 7.39 6.08 -19.42
C LYS A 99 8.41 7.20 -19.26
N ILE A 100 8.46 7.83 -18.08
CA ILE A 100 9.44 8.89 -17.79
C ILE A 100 10.87 8.33 -17.81
N TYR A 101 11.09 7.18 -17.19
CA TYR A 101 12.39 6.52 -17.16
C TYR A 101 12.88 6.18 -18.58
N THR A 102 12.01 5.57 -19.39
CA THR A 102 12.30 5.22 -20.79
C THR A 102 12.58 6.46 -21.64
N ALA A 103 11.81 7.54 -21.46
CA ALA A 103 12.00 8.79 -22.19
C ALA A 103 13.33 9.49 -21.85
N GLN A 104 13.92 9.21 -20.69
CA GLN A 104 15.24 9.70 -20.29
C GLN A 104 16.40 8.88 -20.90
N GLY A 105 16.10 7.86 -21.73
CA GLY A 105 17.10 7.05 -22.43
C GLY A 105 17.89 6.11 -21.51
N ARG A 106 17.30 5.66 -20.42
CA ARG A 106 17.91 4.74 -19.44
C ARG A 106 17.16 3.41 -19.35
#